data_AF-A0A1T3MWT1-F1
#
_entry.id   AF-A0A1T3MWT1-F1
#
_cell.length_a   1.000
_cell.length_b   1.000
_cell.length_c   1.000
_cell.angle_alpha   90.00
_cell.angle_beta   90.00
_cell.angle_gamma   90.00
#
_symmetry.space_group_name_H-M   'P 1'
#
loop_
_entity.id
_entity.type
_entity.pdbx_description
1 polymer ?
#
loop_
_entity_poly.entity_id
_entity_poly.type
_entity_poly.pdbx_seq_one_letter_code
_entity_poly.pdbx_strand_id
1 'polypeptide(L)'
;MINLLTILIHYLATDFYLIDSFRNDDDFLVVMLLMGALVFLILGVIGIVLGLLLIFIIILLISGGIISASVLVGLQQKSLSKGFKTFFLSVSVLGSTIASVILFLFINAVKKWWQTDTAIIAGIISGIISGWILGLIMFVAAKKLVLFLKNKYTDRISRS
;
A
#
# COMPACT_ATOMS: atom_id res chain seq x y z
N MET A 1 9.75 24.29 -18.12
CA MET A 1 10.90 23.35 -18.21
C MET A 1 11.96 23.89 -17.26
N ILE A 2 12.03 23.37 -16.03
CA ILE A 2 12.98 23.86 -15.01
C ILE A 2 14.38 23.43 -15.46
N ASN A 3 15.26 24.39 -15.67
CA ASN A 3 16.59 24.15 -16.23
C ASN A 3 17.47 23.46 -15.18
N LEU A 4 18.24 22.45 -15.60
CA LEU A 4 19.18 21.71 -14.73
C LEU A 4 20.13 22.66 -13.97
N LEU A 5 20.50 23.77 -14.64
CA LEU A 5 21.31 24.85 -14.08
C LEU A 5 20.64 25.53 -12.87
N THR A 6 19.32 25.70 -12.91
CA THR A 6 18.56 26.34 -11.82
C THR A 6 18.53 25.45 -10.58
N ILE A 7 18.44 24.13 -10.75
CA ILE A 7 18.49 23.17 -9.64
C ILE A 7 19.90 23.13 -9.03
N LEU A 8 20.94 23.16 -9.87
CA LEU A 8 22.34 23.13 -9.43
C LEU A 8 22.71 24.39 -8.62
N ILE A 9 22.31 25.57 -9.08
CA ILE A 9 22.52 26.84 -8.37
C ILE A 9 21.76 26.85 -7.04
N HIS A 10 20.55 26.28 -6.99
CA HIS A 10 19.78 26.21 -5.76
C HIS A 10 20.45 25.30 -4.71
N TYR A 11 20.97 24.14 -5.15
CA TYR A 11 21.73 23.23 -4.29
C TYR A 11 23.02 23.86 -3.75
N LEU A 12 23.78 24.55 -4.61
CA LEU A 12 25.01 25.24 -4.22
C LEU A 12 24.75 26.40 -3.25
N ALA A 13 23.66 27.14 -3.43
CA ALA A 13 23.27 28.22 -2.54
C ALA A 13 22.83 27.71 -1.15
N THR A 14 22.12 26.57 -1.10
CA THR A 14 21.74 25.94 0.18
C THR A 14 22.94 25.38 0.92
N ASP A 15 23.92 24.78 0.21
CA ASP A 15 25.15 24.26 0.85
C ASP A 15 26.02 25.39 1.40
N PHE A 16 26.15 26.52 0.68
CA PHE A 16 26.92 27.67 1.14
C PHE A 16 26.28 28.36 2.36
N TYR A 17 24.94 28.47 2.38
CA TYR A 17 24.20 29.05 3.52
C TYR A 17 24.26 28.16 4.77
N LEU A 18 24.29 26.84 4.58
CA LEU A 18 24.49 25.89 5.67
C LEU A 18 25.88 26.05 6.32
N ILE A 19 26.93 26.23 5.52
CA ILE A 19 28.32 26.33 6.03
C ILE A 19 28.56 27.59 6.86
N ASP A 20 28.00 28.74 6.46
CA ASP A 20 28.17 30.00 7.22
C ASP A 20 27.30 30.05 8.49
N SER A 21 26.15 29.36 8.48
CA SER A 21 25.25 29.24 9.64
C SER A 21 25.86 28.48 10.82
N PHE A 22 26.80 27.55 10.61
CA PHE A 22 27.51 26.86 11.71
C PHE A 22 28.49 27.77 12.48
N ARG A 23 28.75 28.98 11.98
CA ARG A 23 29.67 29.94 12.60
C ARG A 23 28.96 30.95 13.51
N ASN A 24 27.64 31.06 13.40
CA ASN A 24 26.81 31.96 14.18
C ASN A 24 25.72 31.15 14.89
N ASP A 25 25.75 31.11 16.22
CA ASP A 25 24.89 30.25 17.04
C ASP A 25 23.39 30.53 16.81
N ASP A 26 23.04 31.79 16.54
CA ASP A 26 21.67 32.20 16.25
C ASP A 26 21.17 31.65 14.90
N ASP A 27 22.01 31.68 13.87
CA ASP A 27 21.67 31.13 12.55
C ASP A 27 21.58 29.60 12.61
N PHE A 28 22.47 28.96 13.36
CA PHE A 28 22.44 27.51 13.59
C PHE A 28 21.13 27.06 14.25
N LEU A 29 20.65 27.78 15.28
CA LEU A 29 19.37 27.51 15.93
C LEU A 29 18.19 27.67 14.96
N VAL A 30 18.20 28.71 14.13
CA VAL A 30 17.17 28.95 13.12
C VAL A 30 17.16 27.84 12.08
N VAL A 31 18.32 27.42 11.57
CA VAL A 31 18.43 26.33 10.59
C VAL A 31 17.97 25.00 11.20
N MET A 32 18.32 24.71 12.46
CA MET A 32 17.86 23.50 13.14
C MET A 32 16.34 23.48 13.33
N LEU A 33 15.74 24.63 13.68
CA LEU A 33 14.29 24.79 13.80
C LEU A 33 13.60 24.58 12.44
N LEU A 34 14.15 25.16 11.37
CA LEU A 34 13.61 25.06 10.01
C LEU A 34 13.67 23.62 9.48
N MET A 35 14.81 22.93 9.70
CA MET A 35 14.97 21.53 9.34
C MET A 35 13.99 20.63 10.13
N GLY A 36 13.85 20.87 11.44
CA GLY A 36 12.90 20.16 12.28
C GLY A 36 11.44 20.36 11.81
N ALA A 37 11.04 21.60 11.53
CA ALA A 37 9.72 21.91 11.01
C ALA A 37 9.44 21.23 9.66
N LEU A 38 10.44 21.19 8.77
CA LEU A 38 10.33 20.53 7.46
C LEU A 38 10.15 19.01 7.60
N VAL A 39 10.90 18.35 8.48
CA VAL A 39 10.73 16.91 8.75
C VAL A 39 9.35 16.61 9.31
N PHE A 40 8.87 17.40 10.28
CA PHE A 40 7.52 17.22 10.84
C PHE A 40 6.43 17.45 9.79
N LEU A 41 6.60 18.41 8.89
CA LEU A 41 5.67 18.65 7.79
C LEU A 41 5.62 17.44 6.85
N ILE A 42 6.78 16.91 6.44
CA ILE A 42 6.84 15.72 5.57
C ILE A 42 6.18 14.52 6.24
N LEU A 43 6.50 14.25 7.51
CA LEU A 43 5.88 13.15 8.26
C LEU A 43 4.37 13.35 8.43
N GLY A 44 3.92 14.58 8.66
CA GLY A 44 2.51 14.95 8.74
C GLY A 44 1.78 14.68 7.42
N VAL A 45 2.35 15.10 6.30
CA VAL A 45 1.80 14.84 4.96
C VAL A 45 1.73 13.34 4.68
N ILE A 46 2.80 12.60 4.96
CA ILE A 46 2.80 11.13 4.80
C ILE A 46 1.72 10.49 5.67
N GLY A 47 1.57 10.93 6.93
CA GLY A 47 0.55 10.44 7.84
C GLY A 47 -0.86 10.70 7.33
N ILE A 48 -1.14 11.90 6.84
CA ILE A 48 -2.45 12.26 6.26
C ILE A 48 -2.72 11.42 5.01
N VAL A 49 -1.75 11.29 4.11
CA VAL A 49 -1.89 10.49 2.88
C VAL A 49 -2.16 9.02 3.21
N LEU A 50 -1.41 8.44 4.16
CA LEU A 50 -1.63 7.08 4.62
C LEU A 50 -3.02 6.91 5.28
N GLY A 51 -3.45 7.87 6.10
CA GLY A 51 -4.77 7.86 6.73
C GLY A 51 -5.91 7.92 5.71
N LEU A 52 -5.81 8.82 4.74
CA LEU A 52 -6.77 8.94 3.64
C LEU A 52 -6.82 7.66 2.79
N LEU A 53 -5.66 7.07 2.50
CA LEU A 53 -5.57 5.82 1.74
C LEU A 53 -6.24 4.67 2.49
N LEU A 54 -6.06 4.59 3.81
CA LEU A 54 -6.71 3.57 4.65
C LEU A 54 -8.23 3.74 4.67
N ILE A 55 -8.73 4.97 4.86
CA ILE A 55 -10.17 5.27 4.80
C ILE A 55 -10.74 4.91 3.43
N PHE A 56 -10.04 5.26 2.36
CA PHE A 56 -10.45 4.95 0.99
C PHE A 56 -10.58 3.45 0.74
N ILE A 57 -9.61 2.66 1.22
CA ILE A 57 -9.67 1.19 1.17
C ILE A 57 -10.90 0.68 1.93
N ILE A 58 -11.18 1.18 3.14
CA ILE A 58 -12.35 0.76 3.92
C ILE A 58 -13.65 1.05 3.15
N ILE A 59 -13.79 2.25 2.57
CA ILE A 59 -14.97 2.62 1.78
C ILE A 59 -15.13 1.70 0.57
N LEU A 60 -14.05 1.35 -0.13
CA LEU A 60 -14.08 0.39 -1.24
C LEU A 60 -14.51 -1.01 -0.77
N LEU A 61 -14.04 -1.45 0.39
CA LEU A 61 -14.39 -2.75 0.96
C LEU A 61 -15.87 -2.82 1.39
N ILE A 62 -16.42 -1.71 1.90
CA ILE A 62 -17.84 -1.59 2.27
C ILE A 62 -18.71 -1.55 1.01
N SER A 63 -18.38 -0.67 0.06
CA SER A 63 -19.15 -0.49 -1.18
C SER A 63 -19.12 -1.75 -2.07
N GLY A 64 -17.99 -2.45 -2.13
CA GLY A 64 -17.89 -3.74 -2.80
C GLY A 64 -18.58 -4.90 -2.06
N GLY A 65 -19.21 -4.64 -0.91
CA GLY A 65 -19.92 -5.66 -0.13
C GLY A 65 -19.02 -6.74 0.47
N ILE A 66 -17.69 -6.60 0.38
CA ILE A 66 -16.72 -7.63 0.79
C ILE A 66 -16.82 -7.90 2.28
N ILE A 67 -16.92 -6.84 3.08
CA ILE A 67 -17.05 -6.95 4.55
C ILE A 67 -18.33 -7.72 4.89
N SER A 68 -19.46 -7.31 4.32
CA SER A 68 -20.76 -7.96 4.55
C SER A 68 -20.74 -9.44 4.13
N ALA A 69 -20.23 -9.74 2.93
CA ALA A 69 -20.14 -11.11 2.41
C ALA A 69 -19.24 -11.99 3.30
N SER A 70 -18.11 -11.47 3.76
CA SER A 70 -17.19 -12.22 4.62
C SER A 70 -17.76 -12.52 6.00
N VAL A 71 -18.47 -11.56 6.61
CA VAL A 71 -19.17 -11.73 7.89
C VAL A 71 -20.32 -12.74 7.75
N LEU A 72 -21.12 -12.61 6.69
CA LEU A 72 -22.24 -13.52 6.41
C LEU A 72 -21.76 -14.97 6.25
N VAL A 73 -20.70 -15.19 5.47
CA VAL A 73 -20.12 -16.53 5.29
C VAL A 73 -19.52 -17.07 6.60
N GLY A 74 -18.92 -16.20 7.41
CA GLY A 74 -18.42 -16.56 8.75
C GLY A 74 -19.53 -17.04 9.68
N LEU A 75 -20.67 -16.35 9.69
CA LEU A 75 -21.86 -16.71 10.48
C LEU A 75 -22.51 -17.99 9.95
N GLN A 76 -22.75 -18.08 8.65
CA GLN A 76 -23.42 -19.23 8.02
C GLN A 76 -22.64 -20.53 8.23
N GLN A 77 -21.30 -20.48 8.12
CA GLN A 77 -20.47 -21.67 8.31
C GLN A 77 -20.00 -21.87 9.75
N LYS A 78 -20.52 -21.08 10.70
CA LYS A 78 -20.16 -21.07 12.14
C LYS A 78 -18.64 -21.10 12.37
N SER A 79 -17.88 -20.45 11.49
CA SER A 79 -16.42 -20.50 11.52
C SER A 79 -15.81 -19.20 11.03
N LEU A 80 -15.17 -18.48 11.95
CA LEU A 80 -14.40 -17.27 11.65
C LEU A 80 -13.30 -17.52 10.60
N SER A 81 -12.69 -18.71 10.63
CA SER A 81 -11.64 -19.08 9.66
C SER A 81 -12.15 -19.08 8.22
N LYS A 82 -13.41 -19.49 8.01
CA LYS A 82 -14.00 -19.54 6.67
C LYS A 82 -14.46 -18.16 6.18
N GLY A 83 -15.00 -17.32 7.07
CA GLY A 83 -15.28 -15.91 6.76
C GLY A 83 -14.01 -15.15 6.38
N PHE A 84 -12.91 -15.39 7.11
CA PHE A 84 -11.61 -14.78 6.83
C PHE A 84 -11.01 -15.25 5.51
N LYS A 85 -11.21 -16.53 5.14
CA LYS A 85 -10.82 -17.05 3.82
C LYS A 85 -11.53 -16.28 2.71
N THR A 86 -12.84 -16.09 2.83
CA THR A 86 -13.64 -15.34 1.85
C THR A 86 -13.20 -13.88 1.78
N PHE A 87 -12.94 -13.24 2.91
CA PHE A 87 -12.42 -11.88 2.95
C PHE A 87 -11.12 -11.72 2.13
N PHE A 88 -10.11 -12.56 2.42
CA PHE A 88 -8.83 -12.52 1.71
C PHE A 88 -8.98 -12.80 0.22
N LEU A 89 -9.79 -13.80 -0.15
CA LEU A 89 -10.02 -14.13 -1.54
C LEU A 89 -10.70 -12.98 -2.30
N SER A 90 -11.74 -12.40 -1.73
CA SER A 90 -12.48 -11.28 -2.34
C SER A 90 -11.60 -10.02 -2.49
N VAL A 91 -10.81 -9.68 -1.47
CA VAL A 91 -9.87 -8.54 -1.56
C VAL A 91 -8.78 -8.82 -2.59
N SER A 92 -8.23 -10.03 -2.63
CA SER A 92 -7.21 -10.39 -3.63
C SER A 92 -7.74 -10.34 -5.05
N VAL A 93 -8.96 -10.83 -5.30
CA VAL A 93 -9.61 -10.77 -6.62
C VAL A 93 -9.88 -9.33 -7.06
N LEU A 94 -10.42 -8.49 -6.18
CA LEU A 94 -10.67 -7.09 -6.53
C LEU A 94 -9.36 -6.32 -6.77
N GLY A 95 -8.39 -6.48 -5.87
CA GLY A 95 -7.09 -5.82 -5.98
C GLY A 95 -6.32 -6.23 -7.24
N SER A 96 -6.25 -7.53 -7.54
CA SER A 96 -5.58 -8.02 -8.75
C SER A 96 -6.31 -7.62 -10.03
N THR A 97 -7.63 -7.53 -10.01
CA THR A 97 -8.43 -7.11 -11.17
C THR A 97 -8.14 -5.66 -11.51
N ILE A 98 -8.17 -4.77 -10.51
CA ILE A 98 -7.83 -3.35 -10.70
C ILE A 98 -6.38 -3.22 -11.21
N ALA A 99 -5.43 -3.88 -10.55
CA ALA A 99 -4.02 -3.82 -10.93
C ALA A 99 -3.78 -4.35 -12.36
N SER A 100 -4.41 -5.46 -12.71
CA SER A 100 -4.28 -6.09 -14.03
C SER A 100 -4.88 -5.23 -15.14
N VAL A 101 -6.06 -4.64 -14.94
CA VAL A 101 -6.66 -3.71 -15.91
C VAL A 101 -5.76 -2.51 -16.15
N ILE A 102 -5.22 -1.90 -15.09
CA ILE A 102 -4.28 -0.77 -15.20
C ILE A 102 -3.03 -1.18 -16.00
N LEU A 103 -2.47 -2.36 -15.72
CA LEU A 103 -1.29 -2.87 -16.39
C LEU A 103 -1.54 -3.12 -17.88
N PHE A 104 -2.67 -3.74 -18.24
CA PHE A 104 -3.05 -3.97 -19.63
C PHE A 104 -3.33 -2.66 -20.38
N LEU A 105 -3.96 -1.68 -19.73
CA LEU A 105 -4.14 -0.35 -20.31
C LEU A 105 -2.81 0.36 -20.54
N PHE A 106 -1.87 0.26 -19.61
CA PHE A 106 -0.54 0.84 -19.74
C PHE A 106 0.25 0.19 -20.89
N ILE A 107 0.24 -1.14 -20.99
CA ILE A 107 0.86 -1.86 -22.12
C ILE A 107 0.21 -1.43 -23.43
N ASN A 108 -1.12 -1.31 -23.46
CA ASN A 108 -1.83 -0.92 -24.68
C ASN A 108 -1.52 0.52 -25.10
N ALA A 109 -1.33 1.44 -24.14
CA ALA A 109 -0.94 2.82 -24.43
C ALA A 109 0.46 2.90 -25.09
N VAL A 110 1.40 2.05 -24.68
CA VAL A 110 2.77 2.05 -25.23
C VAL A 110 2.85 1.31 -26.57
N LYS A 111 2.22 0.14 -26.69
CA LYS A 111 2.39 -0.75 -27.86
C LYS A 111 1.25 -0.67 -28.88
N LYS A 112 0.13 0.00 -28.57
CA LYS A 112 -1.12 0.00 -29.37
C LYS A 112 -1.47 -1.39 -29.91
N TRP A 113 -1.32 -2.40 -29.05
CA TRP A 113 -1.31 -3.78 -29.50
C TRP A 113 -2.72 -4.28 -29.81
N TRP A 114 -3.72 -3.78 -29.07
CA TRP A 114 -5.13 -4.14 -29.21
C TRP A 114 -6.06 -2.92 -29.12
N GLN A 115 -7.30 -3.14 -29.53
CA GLN A 115 -8.38 -2.20 -29.26
C GLN A 115 -8.63 -2.11 -27.76
N THR A 116 -8.93 -0.89 -27.26
CA THR A 116 -9.03 -0.58 -25.83
C THR A 116 -10.01 -1.51 -25.11
N ASP A 117 -11.12 -1.85 -25.74
CA ASP A 117 -12.14 -2.75 -25.19
C ASP A 117 -11.58 -4.16 -24.93
N THR A 118 -10.79 -4.70 -25.87
CA THR A 118 -10.16 -6.01 -25.74
C THR A 118 -9.10 -6.03 -24.64
N ALA A 119 -8.36 -4.94 -24.46
CA ALA A 119 -7.37 -4.81 -23.39
C ALA A 119 -8.02 -4.78 -22.00
N ILE A 120 -9.16 -4.10 -21.86
CA ILE A 120 -9.92 -4.07 -20.60
C ILE A 120 -10.45 -5.47 -20.25
N ILE A 121 -11.06 -6.15 -21.22
CA ILE A 121 -11.61 -7.50 -21.02
C ILE A 121 -10.50 -8.49 -20.65
N ALA A 122 -9.37 -8.45 -21.37
CA ALA A 122 -8.22 -9.29 -21.05
C ALA A 122 -7.70 -9.03 -19.63
N GLY A 123 -7.59 -7.74 -19.26
CA GLY A 123 -7.19 -7.31 -17.92
C GLY A 123 -8.12 -7.81 -16.82
N ILE A 124 -9.44 -7.83 -17.04
CA ILE A 124 -10.43 -8.38 -16.10
C ILE A 124 -10.25 -9.89 -15.95
N ILE A 125 -10.16 -10.63 -17.05
CA ILE A 125 -10.03 -12.09 -17.03
C ILE A 125 -8.74 -12.51 -16.34
N SER A 126 -7.60 -11.94 -16.72
CA SER A 126 -6.31 -12.22 -16.08
C SER A 126 -6.30 -11.76 -14.62
N GLY A 127 -6.98 -10.66 -14.32
CA GLY A 127 -7.18 -10.12 -12.98
C GLY A 127 -7.89 -11.09 -12.04
N ILE A 128 -9.03 -11.64 -12.47
CA ILE A 128 -9.82 -12.61 -11.68
C ILE A 128 -9.01 -13.89 -11.44
N ILE A 129 -8.39 -14.44 -12.50
CA ILE A 129 -7.61 -15.68 -12.41
C ILE A 129 -6.42 -15.51 -11.47
N SER A 130 -5.62 -14.46 -11.68
CA SER A 130 -4.46 -14.18 -10.84
C SER A 130 -4.86 -13.90 -9.39
N GLY A 131 -5.93 -13.14 -9.16
CA GLY A 131 -6.44 -12.82 -7.83
C GLY A 131 -6.95 -14.02 -7.05
N TRP A 132 -7.59 -14.95 -7.74
CA TRP A 132 -8.04 -16.21 -7.13
C TRP A 132 -6.84 -17.03 -6.63
N ILE A 133 -5.82 -17.20 -7.48
CA ILE A 133 -4.59 -17.93 -7.14
C ILE A 133 -3.87 -17.23 -5.99
N LEU A 134 -3.71 -15.91 -6.08
CA LEU A 134 -3.01 -15.11 -5.07
C LEU A 134 -3.74 -15.17 -3.71
N GLY A 135 -5.06 -15.06 -3.71
CA GLY A 135 -5.89 -15.14 -2.51
C GLY A 135 -5.79 -16.51 -1.81
N LEU A 136 -5.74 -17.60 -2.58
CA LEU A 136 -5.51 -18.94 -2.03
C LEU A 136 -4.13 -19.07 -1.38
N ILE A 137 -3.08 -18.58 -2.05
CA ILE A 137 -1.71 -18.62 -1.53
C ILE A 137 -1.61 -17.79 -0.23
N MET A 138 -2.16 -16.57 -0.23
CA MET A 138 -2.22 -15.69 0.94
C MET A 138 -2.93 -16.35 2.11
N PHE A 139 -4.06 -17.00 1.88
CA PHE A 139 -4.78 -17.71 2.95
C PHE A 139 -3.95 -18.86 3.55
N VAL A 140 -3.25 -19.64 2.71
CA VAL A 140 -2.37 -20.71 3.19
C VAL A 140 -1.19 -20.14 3.99
N ALA A 141 -0.59 -19.05 3.53
CA ALA A 141 0.50 -18.37 4.21
C ALA A 141 0.04 -17.82 5.59
N ALA A 142 -1.12 -17.15 5.63
CA ALA A 142 -1.70 -16.65 6.86
C ALA A 142 -1.99 -17.79 7.86
N LYS A 143 -2.55 -18.91 7.39
CA LYS A 143 -2.80 -20.08 8.23
C LYS A 143 -1.50 -20.65 8.81
N LYS A 144 -0.42 -20.73 8.02
CA LYS A 144 0.89 -21.18 8.49
C LYS A 144 1.48 -20.21 9.53
N LEU A 145 1.34 -18.91 9.33
CA LEU A 145 1.82 -17.88 10.26
C LEU A 145 1.11 -17.98 11.62
N VAL A 146 -0.22 -18.16 11.61
CA VAL A 146 -1.00 -18.36 12.83
C VAL A 146 -0.60 -19.66 13.55
N LEU A 147 -0.40 -20.76 12.82
CA LEU A 147 0.08 -22.02 13.41
C LEU A 147 1.48 -21.87 14.01
N PHE A 148 2.38 -21.15 13.33
CA PHE A 148 3.71 -20.87 13.84
C PHE A 148 3.67 -20.05 15.14
N LEU A 149 2.86 -18.98 15.17
CA LEU A 149 2.64 -18.19 16.38
C LEU A 149 2.09 -19.06 17.51
N LYS A 150 1.06 -19.87 17.24
CA LYS A 150 0.46 -20.77 18.24
C LYS A 150 1.51 -21.71 18.83
N ASN A 151 2.31 -22.37 17.99
CA ASN A 151 3.33 -23.30 18.47
C ASN A 151 4.39 -22.59 19.32
N LYS A 152 4.84 -21.40 18.88
CA LYS A 152 5.81 -20.58 19.63
C LYS A 152 5.27 -20.15 21.00
N TYR A 153 3.98 -19.83 21.10
CA TYR A 153 3.35 -19.49 22.38
C TYR A 153 3.18 -20.71 23.29
N THR A 154 2.77 -21.86 22.75
CA THR A 154 2.63 -23.11 23.54
C THR A 154 3.97 -23.56 24.10
N ASP A 155 5.05 -23.53 23.31
CA ASP A 155 6.41 -23.88 23.75
C ASP A 155 6.94 -22.97 24.88
N ARG A 156 6.48 -21.71 24.93
CA ARG A 156 6.84 -20.77 26.01
C ARG A 156 6.12 -21.14 27.31
N ILE A 157 4.87 -21.57 27.23
CA ILE A 157 4.06 -21.95 28.39
C ILE A 157 4.54 -23.28 28.98
N SER A 158 4.92 -24.26 28.14
CA SER A 158 5.40 -25.57 28.61
C SER A 158 6.82 -25.57 29.21
N ARG A 159 7.54 -24.45 29.12
CA ARG A 159 8.88 -24.26 29.73
C ARG A 159 8.85 -23.42 31.01
N SER A 160 7.68 -22.89 31.38
CA SER A 160 7.39 -22.23 32.66
C SER A 160 6.84 -23.24 33.66
#